data_AF-A0A7K6FR25-F1
#
_entry.id   AF-A0A7K6FR25-F1
#
_cell.length_a   1.000
_cell.length_b   1.000
_cell.length_c   1.000
_cell.angle_alpha   90.00
_cell.angle_beta   90.00
_cell.angle_gamma   90.00
#
_symmetry.space_group_name_H-M   'P 1'
#
loop_
_entity.id
_entity.type
_entity.pdbx_description
1 polymer ?
#
loop_
_entity_poly.entity_id
_entity_poly.type
_entity_poly.pdbx_seq_one_letter_code
_entity_poly.pdbx_strand_id
1 'polypeptide(L)'
;GGLCIAQSLKIPQDRKDKSIDFDKIIRQLLETPNARAIVIFANDEDIKQILAAAKRADQVGHFLWVGSDTWGSKVSPLLQQEDVAEGAITILPKRATIEGFDTYFTSRTLENNRRNVWFAEYWEENFNCKLTITGSKKEDTDRKCTGQERIGKDSHYEQEGKVQFVIDAVYAMAHALHHMNRDLCADSAGLCPEMEQAGGKRLLKYIRSVNFNGSAGTPVMFNKNGDAPGRYDIFQYHSSNTSTPGYRLVGQWTDDLQLNV
;
A
#
# COMPACT_ATOMS: atom_id res chain seq x y z
N GLY A 1 2.35 16.15 -28.91
CA GLY A 1 1.17 16.78 -28.28
C GLY A 1 1.49 17.04 -26.82
N GLY A 2 1.05 18.17 -26.27
CA GLY A 2 1.19 18.48 -24.84
C GLY A 2 -0.05 18.09 -24.04
N LEU A 3 0.12 17.80 -22.75
CA LEU A 3 -0.97 17.63 -21.78
C LEU A 3 -1.20 18.96 -21.06
N CYS A 4 -2.46 19.39 -20.94
CA CYS A 4 -2.85 20.59 -20.19
C CYS A 4 -3.54 20.19 -18.88
N ILE A 5 -3.21 20.89 -17.80
CA ILE A 5 -3.86 20.71 -16.49
C ILE A 5 -4.92 21.79 -16.34
N ALA A 6 -6.20 21.39 -16.27
CA ALA A 6 -7.30 22.34 -16.10
C ALA A 6 -7.28 22.98 -14.70
N GLN A 7 -7.05 22.17 -13.68
CA GLN A 7 -6.95 22.61 -12.29
C GLN A 7 -6.13 21.63 -11.45
N SER A 8 -5.53 22.13 -10.37
CA SER A 8 -4.81 21.32 -9.38
C SER A 8 -5.35 21.64 -7.99
N LEU A 9 -6.08 20.68 -7.41
CA LEU A 9 -6.66 20.81 -6.07
C LEU A 9 -5.85 20.00 -5.06
N LYS A 10 -5.84 20.44 -3.80
CA LYS A 10 -5.09 19.79 -2.70
C LYS A 10 -6.05 19.40 -1.58
N ILE A 11 -5.88 18.18 -1.08
CA ILE A 11 -6.57 17.67 0.10
C ILE A 11 -5.65 17.92 1.32
N PRO A 12 -6.04 18.74 2.30
CA PRO A 12 -5.21 19.02 3.46
C PRO A 12 -5.00 17.76 4.31
N GLN A 13 -3.76 17.50 4.74
CA GLN A 13 -3.45 16.35 5.62
C GLN A 13 -3.72 16.64 7.10
N ASP A 14 -3.72 17.92 7.52
CA ASP A 14 -3.94 18.29 8.93
C ASP A 14 -5.45 18.29 9.25
N ARG A 15 -5.91 17.16 9.82
CA ARG A 15 -7.31 16.92 10.20
C ARG A 15 -7.67 17.46 11.58
N LYS A 16 -6.77 18.19 12.26
CA LYS A 16 -6.93 18.54 13.68
C LYS A 16 -8.10 19.47 14.01
N ASP A 17 -8.73 20.12 13.03
CA ASP A 17 -9.77 21.10 13.34
C ASP A 17 -10.92 21.25 12.31
N LYS A 18 -10.92 20.54 11.18
CA LYS A 18 -12.02 20.62 10.18
C LYS A 18 -12.23 19.30 9.47
N SER A 19 -13.50 18.88 9.34
CA SER A 19 -13.89 17.91 8.32
C SER A 19 -13.52 18.48 6.94
N ILE A 20 -12.84 17.69 6.12
CA ILE A 20 -12.51 18.09 4.76
C ILE A 20 -13.83 18.16 3.97
N ASP A 21 -14.11 19.32 3.38
CA ASP A 21 -15.29 19.49 2.51
C ASP A 21 -14.98 18.95 1.11
N PHE A 22 -15.15 17.64 0.93
CA PHE A 22 -15.00 16.98 -0.36
C PHE A 22 -16.06 17.43 -1.39
N ASP A 23 -17.22 17.90 -0.94
CA ASP A 23 -18.26 18.42 -1.84
C ASP A 23 -17.83 19.75 -2.48
N LYS A 24 -17.03 20.56 -1.77
CA LYS A 24 -16.37 21.74 -2.36
C LYS A 24 -15.37 21.35 -3.44
N ILE A 25 -14.58 20.29 -3.25
CA ILE A 25 -13.62 19.81 -4.25
C ILE A 25 -14.37 19.40 -5.52
N ILE A 26 -15.46 18.62 -5.40
CA ILE A 26 -16.27 18.23 -6.57
C ILE A 26 -16.88 19.45 -7.27
N ARG A 27 -17.41 20.42 -6.52
CA ARG A 27 -17.91 21.67 -7.11
C ARG A 27 -16.85 22.41 -7.91
N GLN A 28 -15.62 22.49 -7.40
CA GLN A 28 -14.49 23.09 -8.13
C GLN A 28 -14.12 22.29 -9.38
N LEU A 29 -14.11 20.94 -9.31
CA LEU A 29 -13.89 20.09 -10.48
C LEU A 29 -14.92 20.35 -11.59
N LEU A 30 -16.19 20.58 -11.22
CA LEU A 30 -17.28 20.88 -12.14
C LEU A 30 -17.21 22.27 -12.78
N GLU A 31 -16.38 23.19 -12.28
CA GLU A 31 -16.14 24.50 -12.93
C GLU A 31 -15.43 24.35 -14.29
N THR A 32 -14.82 23.17 -14.55
CA THR A 32 -14.17 22.85 -15.83
C THR A 32 -14.83 21.63 -16.50
N PRO A 33 -16.04 21.76 -17.07
CA PRO A 33 -16.86 20.62 -17.52
C PRO A 33 -16.26 19.82 -18.68
N ASN A 34 -15.34 20.43 -19.44
CA ASN A 34 -14.61 19.75 -20.53
C ASN A 34 -13.48 18.85 -20.01
N ALA A 35 -12.99 19.07 -18.79
CA ALA A 35 -11.93 18.30 -18.17
C ALA A 35 -12.52 17.15 -17.34
N ARG A 36 -12.79 16.02 -18.00
CA ARG A 36 -13.43 14.85 -17.38
C ARG A 36 -12.44 13.90 -16.70
N ALA A 37 -11.18 13.86 -17.15
CA ALA A 37 -10.17 12.99 -16.58
C ALA A 37 -9.59 13.60 -15.29
N ILE A 38 -9.68 12.85 -14.18
CA ILE A 38 -9.19 13.25 -12.87
C ILE A 38 -8.07 12.32 -12.45
N VAL A 39 -6.85 12.86 -12.31
CA VAL A 39 -5.71 12.13 -11.76
C VAL A 39 -5.67 12.35 -10.26
N ILE A 40 -5.81 11.27 -9.48
CA ILE A 40 -5.89 11.34 -8.02
C ILE A 40 -4.66 10.70 -7.35
N PHE A 41 -3.99 11.50 -6.53
CA PHE A 41 -2.92 11.09 -5.63
C PHE A 41 -3.38 11.35 -4.20
N ALA A 42 -3.99 10.34 -3.58
CA ALA A 42 -4.59 10.45 -2.26
C ALA A 42 -4.51 9.11 -1.51
N ASN A 43 -4.76 9.13 -0.20
CA ASN A 43 -4.86 7.89 0.59
C ASN A 43 -6.23 7.21 0.42
N ASP A 44 -6.33 5.96 0.87
CA ASP A 44 -7.54 5.12 0.75
C ASP A 44 -8.81 5.84 1.25
N GLU A 45 -8.74 6.53 2.39
CA GLU A 45 -9.88 7.23 2.98
C GLU A 45 -10.28 8.46 2.16
N ASP A 46 -9.32 9.27 1.72
CA ASP A 46 -9.60 10.47 0.92
C ASP A 46 -10.16 10.11 -0.47
N ILE A 47 -9.71 9.00 -1.07
CA ILE A 47 -10.28 8.47 -2.33
C ILE A 47 -11.75 8.11 -2.11
N LYS A 48 -12.04 7.32 -1.06
CA LYS A 48 -13.40 6.90 -0.72
C LYS A 48 -14.33 8.11 -0.55
N GLN A 49 -13.87 9.13 0.16
CA GLN A 49 -14.66 10.33 0.43
C GLN A 49 -14.86 11.20 -0.82
N ILE A 50 -13.88 11.29 -1.73
CA ILE A 50 -14.04 11.98 -3.03
C ILE A 50 -15.06 11.25 -3.90
N LEU A 51 -14.98 9.93 -4.02
CA LEU A 51 -15.94 9.15 -4.80
C LEU A 51 -17.35 9.28 -4.21
N ALA A 52 -17.47 9.28 -2.89
CA ALA A 52 -18.75 9.50 -2.20
C ALA A 52 -19.30 10.91 -2.45
N ALA A 53 -18.45 11.95 -2.47
CA ALA A 53 -18.84 13.31 -2.81
C ALA A 53 -19.32 13.43 -4.27
N ALA A 54 -18.63 12.77 -5.21
CA ALA A 54 -19.06 12.73 -6.60
C ALA A 54 -20.42 12.04 -6.75
N LYS A 55 -20.67 10.97 -6.00
CA LYS A 55 -21.98 10.30 -5.93
C LYS A 55 -23.07 11.21 -5.39
N ARG A 56 -22.82 11.92 -4.28
CA ARG A 56 -23.77 12.89 -3.69
C ARG A 56 -24.10 14.05 -4.62
N ALA A 57 -23.15 14.44 -5.46
CA ALA A 57 -23.31 15.48 -6.48
C ALA A 57 -23.97 14.97 -7.78
N ASP A 58 -24.45 13.73 -7.82
CA ASP A 58 -25.08 13.10 -8.99
C ASP A 58 -24.16 13.07 -10.24
N GLN A 59 -22.86 12.81 -10.02
CA GLN A 59 -21.83 12.81 -11.07
C GLN A 59 -21.35 11.40 -11.44
N VAL A 60 -22.19 10.38 -11.25
CA VAL A 60 -21.89 9.00 -11.67
C VAL A 60 -21.68 8.97 -13.19
N GLY A 61 -20.55 8.44 -13.65
CA GLY A 61 -20.19 8.36 -15.08
C GLY A 61 -19.72 9.68 -15.72
N HIS A 62 -19.70 10.80 -14.98
CA HIS A 62 -19.19 12.07 -15.51
C HIS A 62 -17.66 12.07 -15.58
N PHE A 63 -16.99 11.79 -14.45
CA PHE A 63 -15.53 11.77 -14.34
C PHE A 63 -14.92 10.44 -14.78
N LEU A 64 -13.71 10.52 -15.33
CA LEU A 64 -12.84 9.36 -15.63
C LEU A 64 -11.67 9.39 -14.64
N TRP A 65 -11.59 8.39 -13.77
CA TRP A 65 -10.62 8.38 -12.69
C TRP A 65 -9.31 7.71 -13.10
N VAL A 66 -8.19 8.35 -12.78
CA VAL A 66 -6.85 7.80 -12.90
C VAL A 66 -6.21 7.80 -11.51
N GLY A 67 -6.17 6.62 -10.87
CA GLY A 67 -5.68 6.45 -9.50
C GLY A 67 -4.20 6.09 -9.42
N SER A 68 -3.51 6.62 -8.41
CA SER A 68 -2.13 6.24 -8.09
C SER A 68 -2.02 4.85 -7.46
N ASP A 69 -0.80 4.44 -7.14
CA ASP A 69 -0.45 3.18 -6.48
C ASP A 69 -1.13 2.95 -5.13
N THR A 70 -1.52 4.02 -4.44
CA THR A 70 -2.25 3.94 -3.17
C THR A 70 -3.64 3.32 -3.37
N TRP A 71 -4.32 3.66 -4.48
CA TRP A 71 -5.55 3.02 -4.90
C TRP A 71 -5.25 1.59 -5.37
N GLY A 72 -4.35 1.45 -6.35
CA GLY A 72 -3.96 0.14 -6.88
C GLY A 72 -5.16 -0.71 -7.28
N SER A 73 -5.17 -1.97 -6.84
CA SER A 73 -6.27 -2.92 -7.07
C SER A 73 -7.13 -3.17 -5.83
N LYS A 74 -7.12 -2.26 -4.84
CA LYS A 74 -7.86 -2.44 -3.58
C LYS A 74 -9.35 -2.18 -3.78
N VAL A 75 -10.19 -3.02 -3.18
CA VAL A 75 -11.65 -2.84 -3.18
C VAL A 75 -12.11 -1.92 -2.04
N SER A 76 -11.35 -1.84 -0.95
CA SER A 76 -11.73 -1.05 0.25
C SER A 76 -12.08 0.42 -0.01
N PRO A 77 -11.40 1.18 -0.90
CA PRO A 77 -11.77 2.57 -1.17
C PRO A 77 -13.05 2.72 -2.01
N LEU A 78 -13.54 1.63 -2.60
CA LEU A 78 -14.69 1.63 -3.53
C LEU A 78 -15.99 1.17 -2.88
N LEU A 79 -15.93 0.61 -1.67
CA LEU A 79 -17.09 0.05 -1.00
C LEU A 79 -18.23 1.08 -0.89
N GLN A 80 -19.36 0.79 -1.54
CA GLN A 80 -20.57 1.64 -1.68
C GLN A 80 -20.50 2.74 -2.75
N GLN A 81 -19.37 2.87 -3.46
CA GLN A 81 -19.15 3.83 -4.55
C GLN A 81 -18.64 3.14 -5.84
N GLU A 82 -18.95 1.86 -6.01
CA GLU A 82 -18.47 1.04 -7.13
C GLU A 82 -18.91 1.59 -8.49
N ASP A 83 -20.13 2.14 -8.58
CA ASP A 83 -20.71 2.78 -9.75
C ASP A 83 -19.96 4.04 -10.19
N VAL A 84 -19.43 4.82 -9.24
CA VAL A 84 -18.65 6.03 -9.53
C VAL A 84 -17.27 5.69 -10.09
N ALA A 85 -16.71 4.56 -9.66
CA ALA A 85 -15.38 4.10 -10.03
C ALA A 85 -15.36 3.27 -11.34
N GLU A 86 -16.50 3.06 -11.99
CA GLU A 86 -16.59 2.32 -13.25
C GLU A 86 -15.59 2.86 -14.29
N GLY A 87 -14.78 1.96 -14.84
CA GLY A 87 -13.78 2.30 -15.86
C GLY A 87 -12.54 3.02 -15.33
N ALA A 88 -12.41 3.23 -14.02
CA ALA A 88 -11.23 3.83 -13.42
C ALA A 88 -9.96 3.06 -13.80
N ILE A 89 -8.91 3.79 -14.17
CA ILE A 89 -7.59 3.24 -14.46
C ILE A 89 -6.69 3.47 -13.25
N THR A 90 -6.08 2.42 -12.74
CA THR A 90 -5.17 2.52 -11.61
C THR A 90 -3.84 1.85 -11.93
N ILE A 91 -2.79 2.28 -11.25
CA ILE A 91 -1.47 1.67 -11.35
C ILE A 91 -1.15 0.97 -10.04
N LEU A 92 -0.40 -0.12 -10.11
CA LEU A 92 0.09 -0.82 -8.93
C LEU A 92 1.52 -1.26 -9.20
N PRO A 93 2.49 -1.00 -8.29
CA PRO A 93 3.83 -1.55 -8.43
C PRO A 93 3.76 -3.07 -8.63
N LYS A 94 4.42 -3.55 -9.67
CA LYS A 94 4.43 -4.97 -10.01
C LYS A 94 5.01 -5.74 -8.82
N ARG A 95 4.20 -6.63 -8.29
CA ARG A 95 4.44 -7.29 -7.01
C ARG A 95 4.10 -8.77 -7.09
N ALA A 96 4.79 -9.57 -6.28
CA ALA A 96 4.39 -10.95 -6.02
C ALA A 96 3.91 -11.09 -4.57
N THR A 97 2.99 -12.02 -4.36
CA THR A 97 2.62 -12.45 -3.02
C THR A 97 3.75 -13.24 -2.40
N ILE A 98 4.09 -12.94 -1.15
CA ILE A 98 5.13 -13.66 -0.41
C ILE A 98 4.49 -14.70 0.52
N GLU A 99 4.43 -15.96 0.08
CA GLU A 99 3.76 -17.06 0.81
C GLU A 99 4.31 -17.26 2.23
N GLY A 100 5.62 -17.10 2.41
CA GLY A 100 6.27 -17.19 3.72
C GLY A 100 5.76 -16.13 4.69
N PHE A 101 5.44 -14.93 4.20
CA PHE A 101 4.84 -13.87 5.01
C PHE A 101 3.40 -14.22 5.39
N ASP A 102 2.60 -14.73 4.44
CA ASP A 102 1.22 -15.14 4.71
C ASP A 102 1.15 -16.23 5.77
N THR A 103 2.02 -17.24 5.65
CA THR A 103 2.14 -18.33 6.62
C THR A 103 2.54 -17.80 8.00
N TYR A 104 3.50 -16.87 8.04
CA TYR A 104 3.93 -16.24 9.29
C TYR A 104 2.82 -15.39 9.93
N PHE A 105 2.14 -14.55 9.14
CA PHE A 105 1.16 -13.59 9.63
C PHE A 105 -0.13 -14.28 10.08
N THR A 106 -0.66 -15.21 9.28
CA THR A 106 -1.91 -15.93 9.60
C THR A 106 -1.75 -16.91 10.77
N SER A 107 -0.52 -17.36 11.06
CA SER A 107 -0.22 -18.17 12.25
C SER A 107 -0.06 -17.36 13.54
N ARG A 108 -0.13 -16.02 13.51
CA ARG A 108 -0.01 -15.20 14.72
C ARG A 108 -1.26 -15.30 15.58
N THR A 109 -1.04 -15.45 16.88
CA THR A 109 -2.07 -15.42 17.91
C THR A 109 -1.65 -14.47 19.03
N LEU A 110 -2.59 -14.06 19.88
CA LEU A 110 -2.30 -13.23 21.06
C LEU A 110 -1.28 -13.90 21.99
N GLU A 111 -1.23 -15.23 22.01
CA GLU A 111 -0.30 -16.00 22.84
C GLU A 111 1.13 -15.95 22.30
N ASN A 112 1.29 -16.08 20.98
CA ASN A 112 2.60 -16.25 20.33
C ASN A 112 3.20 -14.96 19.77
N ASN A 113 2.49 -13.82 19.84
CA ASN A 113 2.94 -12.54 19.28
C ASN A 113 3.01 -11.42 20.32
N ARG A 114 3.76 -11.64 21.39
CA ARG A 114 3.96 -10.64 22.46
C ARG A 114 4.93 -9.51 22.10
N ARG A 115 5.68 -9.67 21.00
CA ARG A 115 6.68 -8.69 20.54
C ARG A 115 6.06 -7.42 19.95
N ASN A 116 4.86 -7.53 19.39
CA ASN A 116 4.17 -6.41 18.76
C ASN A 116 3.14 -5.84 19.74
N VAL A 117 3.44 -4.66 20.28
CA VAL A 117 2.61 -4.00 21.30
C VAL A 117 1.23 -3.58 20.78
N TRP A 118 1.07 -3.40 19.46
CA TRP A 118 -0.20 -3.05 18.82
C TRP A 118 -1.02 -4.27 18.41
N PHE A 119 -0.52 -5.49 18.62
CA PHE A 119 -1.20 -6.68 18.12
C PHE A 119 -2.52 -6.97 18.85
N ALA A 120 -2.64 -6.56 20.12
CA ALA A 120 -3.88 -6.66 20.88
C ALA A 120 -4.98 -5.76 20.29
N GLU A 121 -4.65 -4.50 20.00
CA GLU A 121 -5.56 -3.53 19.37
C GLU A 121 -5.99 -4.01 17.98
N TYR A 122 -5.03 -4.43 17.15
CA TYR A 122 -5.31 -5.05 15.85
C TYR A 122 -6.27 -6.25 15.98
N TRP A 123 -6.09 -7.10 16.99
CA TRP A 123 -6.95 -8.28 17.19
C TRP A 123 -8.40 -7.88 17.49
N GLU A 124 -8.60 -6.88 18.34
CA GLU A 124 -9.92 -6.36 18.68
C GLU A 124 -10.64 -5.80 17.44
N GLU A 125 -9.95 -4.98 16.64
CA GLU A 125 -10.51 -4.41 15.42
C GLU A 125 -10.80 -5.48 14.36
N ASN A 126 -9.82 -6.34 14.09
CA ASN A 126 -9.89 -7.32 13.00
C ASN A 126 -10.98 -8.38 13.23
N PHE A 127 -11.26 -8.74 14.49
CA PHE A 127 -12.30 -9.70 14.82
C PHE A 127 -13.57 -9.04 15.38
N ASN A 128 -13.63 -7.71 15.46
CA ASN A 128 -14.73 -6.96 16.07
C ASN A 128 -15.11 -7.53 17.46
N CYS A 129 -14.14 -7.57 18.36
CA CYS A 129 -14.31 -8.05 19.73
C CYS A 129 -13.48 -7.24 20.72
N LYS A 130 -13.73 -7.41 22.01
CA LYS A 130 -12.95 -6.79 23.09
C LYS A 130 -12.20 -7.82 23.91
N LEU A 131 -10.93 -7.55 24.15
CA LEU A 131 -10.07 -8.28 25.06
C LEU A 131 -10.42 -7.88 26.49
N THR A 132 -10.66 -8.86 27.35
CA THR A 132 -10.93 -8.61 28.76
C THR A 132 -9.65 -8.17 29.46
N ILE A 133 -9.35 -6.87 29.45
CA ILE A 133 -8.29 -6.29 30.27
C ILE A 133 -8.84 -6.09 31.69
N THR A 134 -8.17 -6.68 32.67
CA THR A 134 -8.45 -6.50 34.11
C THR A 134 -8.45 -5.00 34.44
N GLY A 135 -9.62 -4.43 34.77
CA GLY A 135 -9.78 -3.03 35.19
C GLY A 135 -10.57 -2.11 34.24
N SER A 136 -11.02 -2.60 33.08
CA SER A 136 -11.82 -1.81 32.13
C SER A 136 -13.29 -1.75 32.55
N LYS A 137 -13.87 -0.55 32.66
CA LYS A 137 -15.31 -0.36 32.93
C LYS A 137 -16.09 -0.87 31.72
N LYS A 138 -16.94 -1.88 31.96
CA LYS A 138 -17.71 -2.62 30.96
C LYS A 138 -18.73 -1.72 30.27
N GLU A 139 -18.76 -1.72 28.95
CA GLU A 139 -20.03 -1.63 28.22
C GLU A 139 -20.51 -3.07 27.97
N ASP A 140 -21.74 -3.37 28.36
CA ASP A 140 -22.29 -4.73 28.49
C ASP A 140 -22.71 -5.36 27.15
N THR A 141 -22.31 -4.75 26.01
CA THR A 141 -22.83 -5.08 24.67
C THR A 141 -21.78 -5.60 23.69
N ASP A 142 -20.48 -5.49 24.01
CA ASP A 142 -19.42 -5.90 23.08
C ASP A 142 -19.07 -7.40 23.18
N ARG A 143 -18.95 -8.04 22.00
CA ARG A 143 -18.49 -9.43 21.86
C ARG A 143 -17.10 -9.57 22.49
N LYS A 144 -16.92 -10.56 23.36
CA LYS A 144 -15.60 -10.86 23.94
C LYS A 144 -14.74 -11.67 22.97
N CYS A 145 -13.46 -11.32 22.88
CA CYS A 145 -12.48 -12.14 22.17
C CYS A 145 -12.21 -13.43 22.96
N THR A 146 -12.15 -14.56 22.26
CA THR A 146 -11.91 -15.88 22.85
C THR A 146 -10.43 -16.26 22.86
N GLY A 147 -9.62 -15.62 22.03
CA GLY A 147 -8.22 -15.98 21.77
C GLY A 147 -8.07 -17.17 20.81
N GLN A 148 -9.18 -17.81 20.43
CA GLN A 148 -9.19 -18.92 19.47
C GLN A 148 -9.46 -18.48 18.04
N GLU A 149 -9.71 -17.20 17.81
CA GLU A 149 -9.86 -16.67 16.46
C GLU A 149 -8.58 -16.86 15.62
N ARG A 150 -8.73 -16.99 14.30
CA ARG A 150 -7.63 -17.20 13.35
C ARG A 150 -7.74 -16.23 12.17
N ILE A 151 -6.63 -15.53 11.90
CA ILE A 151 -6.53 -14.55 10.81
C ILE A 151 -6.67 -15.30 9.48
N GLY A 152 -7.50 -14.79 8.57
CA GLY A 152 -7.78 -15.42 7.26
C GLY A 152 -8.79 -16.57 7.30
N LYS A 153 -9.19 -17.03 8.50
CA LYS A 153 -10.28 -18.01 8.67
C LYS A 153 -11.53 -17.37 9.27
N ASP A 154 -11.36 -16.68 10.40
CA ASP A 154 -12.44 -16.02 11.13
C ASP A 154 -12.48 -14.49 10.88
N SER A 155 -11.57 -13.99 10.04
CA SER A 155 -11.50 -12.62 9.56
C SER A 155 -10.99 -12.61 8.11
N HIS A 156 -11.35 -11.57 7.36
CA HIS A 156 -10.83 -11.37 6.01
C HIS A 156 -9.32 -11.06 6.07
N TYR A 157 -8.55 -11.66 5.18
CA TYR A 157 -7.12 -11.42 5.05
C TYR A 157 -6.76 -11.23 3.57
N GLU A 158 -6.12 -10.11 3.28
CA GLU A 158 -5.47 -9.82 2.01
C GLU A 158 -4.07 -9.30 2.34
N GLN A 159 -3.03 -9.89 1.72
CA GLN A 159 -1.67 -9.41 1.93
C GLN A 159 -1.54 -7.98 1.39
N GLU A 160 -1.04 -7.06 2.22
CA GLU A 160 -0.66 -5.74 1.71
C GLU A 160 0.50 -5.95 0.74
N GLY A 161 0.30 -5.71 -0.54
CA GLY A 161 1.34 -5.98 -1.52
C GLY A 161 2.41 -4.89 -1.64
N LYS A 162 2.63 -4.09 -0.58
CA LYS A 162 3.95 -3.50 -0.33
C LYS A 162 4.88 -4.42 0.48
N VAL A 163 4.39 -5.57 0.96
CA VAL A 163 5.16 -6.53 1.77
C VAL A 163 6.46 -6.97 1.08
N GLN A 164 6.43 -7.31 -0.21
CA GLN A 164 7.64 -7.68 -0.95
C GLN A 164 8.72 -6.59 -0.85
N PHE A 165 8.36 -5.33 -1.11
CA PHE A 165 9.32 -4.21 -1.09
C PHE A 165 9.90 -3.97 0.31
N VAL A 166 9.10 -4.16 1.37
CA VAL A 166 9.58 -4.06 2.75
C VAL A 166 10.59 -5.17 3.06
N ILE A 167 10.30 -6.41 2.65
CA ILE A 167 11.22 -7.55 2.81
C ILE A 167 12.51 -7.29 2.04
N ASP A 168 12.41 -6.90 0.78
CA ASP A 168 13.55 -6.61 -0.10
C ASP A 168 14.41 -5.45 0.44
N ALA A 169 13.80 -4.43 1.06
CA ALA A 169 14.55 -3.34 1.71
C ALA A 169 15.37 -3.83 2.92
N VAL A 170 14.81 -4.73 3.74
CA VAL A 170 15.54 -5.35 4.85
C VAL A 170 16.71 -6.19 4.31
N TYR A 171 16.48 -6.98 3.27
CA TYR A 171 17.55 -7.75 2.63
C TYR A 171 18.61 -6.86 1.97
N ALA A 172 18.24 -5.72 1.37
CA ALA A 172 19.21 -4.77 0.83
C ALA A 172 20.18 -4.28 1.91
N MET A 173 19.67 -3.97 3.11
CA MET A 173 20.52 -3.62 4.24
C MET A 173 21.40 -4.81 4.70
N ALA A 174 20.81 -6.01 4.78
CA ALA A 174 21.54 -7.21 5.17
C ALA A 174 22.69 -7.54 4.20
N HIS A 175 22.43 -7.48 2.89
CA HIS A 175 23.45 -7.66 1.85
C HIS A 175 24.53 -6.58 1.91
N ALA A 176 24.17 -5.32 2.13
CA ALA A 176 25.14 -4.23 2.29
C ALA A 176 26.06 -4.47 3.49
N LEU A 177 25.48 -4.80 4.65
CA LEU A 177 26.25 -5.12 5.86
C LEU A 177 27.12 -6.37 5.67
N HIS A 178 26.62 -7.38 4.97
CA HIS A 178 27.39 -8.58 4.67
C HIS A 178 28.59 -8.29 3.75
N HIS A 179 28.40 -7.51 2.69
CA HIS A 179 29.51 -7.11 1.80
C HIS A 179 30.53 -6.26 2.55
N MET A 180 30.07 -5.31 3.36
CA MET A 180 30.93 -4.51 4.22
C MET A 180 31.72 -5.37 5.21
N ASN A 181 31.07 -6.37 5.82
CA ASN A 181 31.73 -7.28 6.72
C ASN A 181 32.83 -8.10 6.01
N ARG A 182 32.53 -8.63 4.82
CA ARG A 182 33.51 -9.39 4.04
C ARG A 182 34.72 -8.56 3.60
N ASP A 183 34.50 -7.29 3.28
CA ASP A 183 35.56 -6.38 2.85
C ASP A 183 36.45 -5.92 4.00
N LEU A 184 35.86 -5.66 5.18
CA LEU A 184 36.57 -5.02 6.31
C LEU A 184 37.05 -6.02 7.37
N CYS A 185 36.37 -7.16 7.48
CA CYS A 185 36.55 -8.12 8.56
C CYS A 185 36.87 -9.53 8.01
N ALA A 186 37.60 -9.62 6.90
CA ALA A 186 37.85 -10.86 6.16
C ALA A 186 38.30 -12.05 7.03
N ASP A 187 39.06 -11.79 8.11
CA ASP A 187 39.61 -12.80 9.02
C ASP A 187 38.84 -12.92 10.36
N SER A 188 37.67 -12.30 10.50
CA SER A 188 36.91 -12.25 11.75
C SER A 188 35.45 -12.64 11.56
N ALA A 189 34.96 -13.56 12.39
CA ALA A 189 33.53 -13.83 12.49
C ALA A 189 32.85 -12.69 13.28
N GLY A 190 31.87 -12.03 12.67
CA GLY A 190 31.14 -10.92 13.30
C GLY A 190 31.75 -9.55 13.02
N LEU A 191 31.46 -8.57 13.86
CA LEU A 191 31.91 -7.18 13.68
C LEU A 191 33.37 -7.02 14.11
N CYS A 192 34.18 -6.39 13.25
CA CYS A 192 35.54 -5.96 13.58
C CYS A 192 35.58 -4.45 13.88
N PRO A 193 36.64 -3.96 14.58
CA PRO A 193 36.75 -2.55 14.95
C PRO A 193 36.64 -1.57 13.77
N GLU A 194 37.12 -1.97 12.59
CA GLU A 194 37.01 -1.13 11.39
C GLU A 194 35.56 -0.96 10.93
N MET A 195 34.75 -2.03 11.00
CA MET A 195 33.33 -1.98 10.64
C MET A 195 32.52 -1.21 11.69
N GLU A 196 32.85 -1.33 12.98
CA GLU A 196 32.23 -0.53 14.04
C GLU A 196 32.44 0.98 13.85
N GLN A 197 33.62 1.38 13.36
CA GLN A 197 33.99 2.79 13.16
C GLN A 197 33.64 3.35 11.77
N ALA A 198 33.20 2.50 10.85
CA ALA A 198 33.03 2.87 9.45
C ALA A 198 31.95 3.94 9.18
N GLY A 199 30.94 4.03 10.06
CA GLY A 199 29.87 5.03 10.00
C GLY A 199 28.97 4.97 8.74
N GLY A 200 27.97 5.85 8.70
CA GLY A 200 26.93 5.83 7.67
C GLY A 200 27.42 6.12 6.24
N LYS A 201 28.45 6.97 6.07
CA LYS A 201 28.97 7.32 4.73
C LYS A 201 29.62 6.11 4.04
N ARG A 202 30.30 5.25 4.81
CA ARG A 202 30.90 4.02 4.27
C ARG A 202 29.82 2.98 4.00
N LEU A 203 28.90 2.78 4.94
CA LEU A 203 27.74 1.89 4.75
C LEU A 203 26.90 2.27 3.52
N LEU A 204 26.67 3.57 3.28
CA LEU A 204 25.92 4.03 2.11
C LEU A 204 26.55 3.59 0.78
N LYS A 205 27.88 3.51 0.70
CA LYS A 205 28.56 2.99 -0.50
C LYS A 205 28.18 1.53 -0.76
N TYR A 206 28.17 0.71 0.30
CA TYR A 206 27.75 -0.69 0.24
C TYR A 206 26.27 -0.85 -0.12
N ILE A 207 25.39 -0.02 0.47
CA ILE A 207 23.96 -0.01 0.13
C ILE A 207 23.76 0.31 -1.35
N ARG A 208 24.44 1.32 -1.90
CA ARG A 208 24.29 1.70 -3.31
C ARG A 208 24.83 0.64 -4.29
N SER A 209 25.71 -0.24 -3.84
CA SER A 209 26.30 -1.29 -4.68
C SER A 209 25.64 -2.66 -4.53
N VAL A 210 24.54 -2.78 -3.79
CA VAL A 210 23.86 -4.08 -3.68
C VAL A 210 23.27 -4.49 -5.02
N ASN A 211 23.39 -5.78 -5.30
CA ASN A 211 22.75 -6.45 -6.43
C ASN A 211 22.50 -7.90 -6.01
N PHE A 212 21.24 -8.24 -5.79
CA PHE A 212 20.83 -9.57 -5.35
C PHE A 212 19.45 -9.92 -5.89
N ASN A 213 19.09 -11.19 -5.82
CA ASN A 213 17.75 -11.64 -6.17
C ASN A 213 16.82 -11.46 -4.97
N GLY A 214 15.79 -10.63 -5.12
CA GLY A 214 14.82 -10.33 -4.06
C GLY A 214 13.92 -11.53 -3.71
N SER A 215 13.07 -11.32 -2.71
CA SER A 215 12.16 -12.32 -2.16
C SER A 215 11.18 -12.91 -3.19
N ALA A 216 10.84 -12.14 -4.23
CA ALA A 216 10.00 -12.57 -5.35
C ALA A 216 10.77 -13.08 -6.57
N GLY A 217 12.08 -13.30 -6.46
CA GLY A 217 12.92 -13.70 -7.58
C GLY A 217 13.16 -12.60 -8.62
N THR A 218 12.96 -11.33 -8.24
CA THR A 218 13.26 -10.16 -9.09
C THR A 218 14.53 -9.46 -8.58
N PRO A 219 15.38 -8.94 -9.49
CA PRO A 219 16.64 -8.32 -9.08
C PRO A 219 16.39 -7.01 -8.33
N VAL A 220 17.05 -6.85 -7.17
CA VAL A 220 17.06 -5.64 -6.36
C VAL A 220 18.41 -4.96 -6.53
N MET A 221 18.38 -3.76 -7.12
CA MET A 221 19.56 -2.95 -7.42
C MET A 221 19.18 -1.47 -7.48
N PHE A 222 20.17 -0.60 -7.30
CA PHE A 222 19.98 0.85 -7.33
C PHE A 222 20.68 1.50 -8.52
N ASN A 223 20.02 2.50 -9.11
CA ASN A 223 20.61 3.33 -10.15
C ASN A 223 21.59 4.38 -9.54
N LYS A 224 22.15 5.24 -10.38
CA LYS A 224 23.07 6.32 -9.95
C LYS A 224 22.50 7.27 -8.90
N ASN A 225 21.18 7.47 -8.87
CA ASN A 225 20.49 8.32 -7.90
C ASN A 225 20.17 7.59 -6.60
N GLY A 226 20.14 6.25 -6.61
CA GLY A 226 19.72 5.42 -5.48
C GLY A 226 18.32 4.83 -5.64
N ASP A 227 17.71 4.94 -6.82
CA ASP A 227 16.35 4.44 -7.07
C ASP A 227 16.39 3.02 -7.63
N ALA A 228 15.41 2.20 -7.24
CA ALA A 228 15.13 0.92 -7.87
C ALA A 228 14.37 1.13 -9.20
N PRO A 229 14.52 0.23 -10.20
CA PRO A 229 13.77 0.32 -11.45
C PRO A 229 12.26 0.17 -11.20
N GLY A 230 11.47 1.12 -11.71
CA GLY A 230 10.02 1.13 -11.57
C GLY A 230 9.36 0.11 -12.50
N ARG A 231 8.41 -0.66 -11.96
CA ARG A 231 7.60 -1.62 -12.72
C ARG A 231 6.17 -1.54 -12.20
N TYR A 232 5.20 -1.39 -13.08
CA TYR A 232 3.80 -1.25 -12.70
C TYR A 232 2.91 -2.15 -13.54
N ASP A 233 1.90 -2.72 -12.91
CA ASP A 233 0.73 -3.29 -13.55
C ASP A 233 -0.35 -2.20 -13.62
N ILE A 234 -1.09 -2.17 -14.71
CA ILE A 234 -2.16 -1.20 -14.97
C ILE A 234 -3.49 -1.94 -14.93
N PHE A 235 -4.40 -1.47 -14.10
CA PHE A 235 -5.71 -2.08 -13.90
C PHE A 235 -6.82 -1.17 -14.38
N GLN A 236 -7.90 -1.77 -14.88
CA GLN A 236 -9.19 -1.11 -15.07
C GLN A 236 -10.22 -1.73 -14.14
N TYR A 237 -10.99 -0.89 -13.44
CA TYR A 237 -12.09 -1.34 -12.60
C TYR A 237 -13.38 -1.54 -13.39
N HIS A 238 -14.05 -2.67 -13.19
CA HIS A 238 -15.37 -2.97 -13.72
C HIS A 238 -16.34 -3.30 -12.58
N SER A 239 -17.49 -2.64 -12.54
CA SER A 239 -18.53 -2.86 -11.54
C SER A 239 -19.27 -4.20 -11.73
N SER A 240 -20.05 -4.56 -10.72
CA SER A 240 -20.84 -5.79 -10.60
C SER A 240 -21.82 -6.04 -11.76
N ASN A 241 -22.17 -5.01 -12.54
CA ASN A 241 -23.10 -5.12 -13.66
C ASN A 241 -22.47 -5.70 -14.94
N THR A 242 -21.17 -6.02 -14.90
CA THR A 242 -20.45 -6.68 -16.00
C THR A 242 -20.33 -8.18 -15.77
N SER A 243 -20.08 -8.95 -16.83
CA SER A 243 -19.90 -10.41 -16.74
C SER A 243 -18.72 -10.85 -15.86
N THR A 244 -17.80 -9.92 -15.56
CA THR A 244 -16.52 -10.17 -14.89
C THR A 244 -16.18 -8.92 -14.05
N PRO A 245 -16.76 -8.80 -12.85
CA PRO A 245 -16.56 -7.63 -12.00
C PRO A 245 -15.22 -7.63 -11.27
N GLY A 246 -14.78 -6.44 -10.83
CA GLY A 246 -13.50 -6.22 -10.16
C GLY A 246 -12.44 -5.60 -11.08
N TYR A 247 -11.19 -5.60 -10.60
CA TYR A 247 -10.06 -5.07 -11.37
C TYR A 247 -9.58 -6.08 -12.41
N ARG A 248 -9.33 -5.58 -13.62
CA ARG A 248 -8.73 -6.35 -14.72
C ARG A 248 -7.39 -5.76 -15.10
N LEU A 249 -6.40 -6.61 -15.31
CA LEU A 249 -5.09 -6.21 -15.82
C LEU A 249 -5.21 -5.80 -17.29
N VAL A 250 -5.01 -4.52 -17.59
CA VAL A 250 -5.12 -3.95 -18.95
C VAL A 250 -3.78 -3.52 -19.53
N GLY A 251 -2.69 -3.62 -18.77
CA GLY A 251 -1.37 -3.31 -19.27
C GLY A 251 -0.29 -3.38 -18.20
N GLN A 252 0.93 -3.09 -18.62
CA GLN A 252 2.11 -3.02 -17.77
C GLN A 252 2.99 -1.84 -18.21
N TRP A 253 3.75 -1.29 -17.27
CA TRP A 253 4.77 -0.30 -17.53
C TRP A 253 6.10 -0.76 -16.95
N THR A 254 7.12 -0.87 -17.79
CA THR A 254 8.51 -1.16 -17.42
C THR A 254 9.40 -0.36 -18.35
N ASP A 255 9.70 0.89 -17.98
CA ASP A 255 10.31 1.92 -18.85
C ASP A 255 9.45 2.33 -20.07
N ASP A 256 8.78 1.37 -20.70
CA ASP A 256 7.81 1.54 -21.79
C ASP A 256 6.41 1.02 -21.39
N LEU A 257 5.37 1.65 -21.96
CA LEU A 257 3.97 1.24 -21.77
C LEU A 257 3.59 0.11 -22.73
N GLN A 258 3.01 -0.95 -22.18
CA GLN A 258 2.43 -2.07 -22.93
C GLN A 258 0.97 -2.25 -22.51
N LEU A 259 0.04 -2.26 -23.45
CA LEU A 259 -1.38 -2.44 -23.18
C LEU A 259 -1.85 -3.80 -23.72
N ASN A 260 -2.73 -4.45 -22.97
CA ASN A 260 -3.40 -5.68 -23.37
C ASN A 260 -4.66 -5.28 -24.16
N VAL A 261 -4.50 -5.02 -25.46
CA VAL A 261 -5.60 -4.63 -26.37
C VAL A 261 -6.19 -5.85 -27.07
#